data_AF-A0A2H6N6S6-F1
#
_entry.id   AF-A0A2H6N6S6-F1
#
_cell.length_a   1.000
_cell.length_b   1.000
_cell.length_c   1.000
_cell.angle_alpha   90.00
_cell.angle_beta   90.00
_cell.angle_gamma   90.00
#
_symmetry.space_group_name_H-M   'P 1'
#
loop_
_entity.id
_entity.type
_entity.pdbx_description
1 polymer ?
#
loop_
_entity_poly.entity_id
_entity_poly.type
_entity_poly.pdbx_seq_one_letter_code
_entity_poly.pdbx_strand_id
1 'polypeptide(L)'
;VNLMVDRQWLAVRNKKYKYCSGGTHGYDNEFKSMEAIFLAHGPGFKEKNEVTSFENIEVYNLMCDLLKLKPAPNNGTHGSLNHLLKNPFYNPSPAKEQSSPLLCDFGPVPSPDLSGCKCSSITDLEAVNQRLNLNDQAKTQCEADNLPYGRPHVLQHSKYCLLHQTKYISAYSQDILMPLWNSYTISKSLVKPTSVPPSASDCLRLDVRIPAAQSQTCSNYQPDLTITPGFLYPPDFSSSGPEQYDALITSNIVPMYKEFTRLWNYFHSTLLPKYATERNGLNVISGPIFDYNYDGHFDSYDTIKQYVNNTKIPIPTHYFVVLTSCENSTNTPLNCPPGSLKVLSFILPHRPDNSESCADKSPNNLWVEERMQTHTARVRDV
;
A
#
# COMPACT_ATOMS: atom_id res chain seq x y z
N VAL A 1 -23.94 11.81 -4.92
CA VAL A 1 -23.30 12.30 -6.16
C VAL A 1 -22.49 13.52 -5.78
N ASN A 2 -21.17 13.44 -5.89
CA ASN A 2 -20.24 14.55 -5.63
C ASN A 2 -19.55 14.93 -6.95
N LEU A 3 -19.13 16.18 -7.09
CA LEU A 3 -18.37 16.66 -8.24
C LEU A 3 -17.06 17.26 -7.72
N MET A 4 -15.94 16.67 -8.11
CA MET A 4 -14.63 17.30 -7.97
C MET A 4 -14.48 18.30 -9.12
N VAL A 5 -14.28 19.57 -8.79
CA VAL A 5 -14.24 20.65 -9.77
C VAL A 5 -12.83 21.21 -9.82
N ASP A 6 -12.29 21.34 -11.02
CA ASP A 6 -10.99 21.97 -11.24
C ASP A 6 -10.94 23.35 -10.58
N ARG A 7 -9.77 23.72 -10.05
CA ARG A 7 -9.55 25.04 -9.49
C ARG A 7 -10.01 26.13 -10.46
N GLN A 8 -10.66 27.16 -9.92
CA GLN A 8 -11.22 28.30 -10.67
C GLN A 8 -12.47 27.99 -11.52
N TRP A 9 -12.91 26.73 -11.61
CA TRP A 9 -14.15 26.35 -12.29
C TRP A 9 -15.34 26.23 -11.32
N LEU A 10 -16.56 26.31 -11.84
CA LEU A 10 -17.78 26.08 -11.08
C LEU A 10 -18.70 25.12 -11.83
N ALA A 11 -19.17 24.08 -11.16
CA ALA A 11 -20.24 23.22 -11.66
C ALA A 11 -21.59 23.81 -11.24
N VAL A 12 -22.38 24.29 -12.22
CA VAL A 12 -23.67 24.96 -11.97
C VAL A 12 -24.79 24.34 -12.80
N ARG A 13 -26.02 24.40 -12.27
CA ARG A 13 -27.18 23.74 -12.90
C ARG A 13 -27.58 24.34 -14.25
N ASN A 14 -27.48 25.65 -14.42
CA ASN A 14 -27.93 26.34 -15.63
C ASN A 14 -27.22 27.68 -15.84
N LYS A 15 -27.36 28.23 -17.06
CA LYS A 15 -26.72 29.48 -17.50
C LYS A 15 -27.22 30.75 -16.78
N LYS A 16 -28.26 30.68 -15.94
CA LYS A 16 -28.78 31.83 -15.18
C LYS A 16 -28.04 32.03 -13.85
N TYR A 17 -27.03 31.22 -13.55
CA TYR A 17 -26.23 31.36 -12.34
C TYR A 17 -25.53 32.74 -12.30
N LYS A 18 -25.64 33.43 -11.15
CA LYS A 18 -25.24 34.85 -11.04
C LYS A 18 -23.92 35.09 -10.30
N TYR A 19 -23.50 34.16 -9.45
CA TYR A 19 -22.32 34.32 -8.59
C TYR A 19 -21.05 33.77 -9.25
N CYS A 20 -20.75 34.23 -10.46
CA CYS A 20 -19.65 33.73 -11.30
C CYS A 20 -18.49 34.73 -11.50
N SER A 21 -18.43 35.79 -10.68
CA SER A 21 -17.38 36.81 -10.73
C SER A 21 -16.79 37.02 -9.33
N GLY A 22 -15.50 37.38 -9.26
CA GLY A 22 -14.76 37.51 -8.00
C GLY A 22 -13.99 36.24 -7.66
N GLY A 23 -14.00 35.82 -6.39
CA GLY A 23 -13.37 34.60 -5.91
C GLY A 23 -14.34 33.75 -5.09
N THR A 24 -14.07 32.46 -5.00
CA THR A 24 -14.80 31.52 -4.13
C THR A 24 -13.84 30.45 -3.61
N HIS A 25 -14.30 29.66 -2.65
CA HIS A 25 -13.61 28.51 -2.08
C HIS A 25 -14.55 27.29 -2.03
N GLY A 26 -14.08 26.16 -1.49
CA GLY A 26 -14.80 24.88 -1.44
C GLY A 26 -14.31 23.86 -2.45
N TYR A 27 -13.15 24.12 -3.06
CA TYR A 27 -12.42 23.15 -3.88
C TYR A 27 -11.67 22.14 -3.00
N ASP A 28 -10.95 21.24 -3.65
CA ASP A 28 -9.97 20.35 -3.03
C ASP A 28 -8.99 21.11 -2.11
N ASN A 29 -8.77 20.58 -0.91
CA ASN A 29 -7.87 21.14 0.10
C ASN A 29 -6.39 21.02 -0.28
N GLU A 30 -6.03 20.18 -1.25
CA GLU A 30 -4.67 20.10 -1.79
C GLU A 30 -4.31 21.28 -2.70
N PHE A 31 -5.29 22.04 -3.18
CA PHE A 31 -5.00 23.22 -3.98
C PHE A 31 -4.37 24.32 -3.12
N LYS A 32 -3.21 24.83 -3.57
CA LYS A 32 -2.52 25.96 -2.94
C LYS A 32 -3.40 27.18 -2.63
N SER A 33 -4.41 27.45 -3.45
CA SER A 33 -5.34 28.57 -3.21
C SER A 33 -6.32 28.33 -2.05
N MET A 34 -6.47 27.08 -1.59
CA MET A 34 -7.31 26.65 -0.47
C MET A 34 -6.51 26.44 0.83
N GLU A 35 -5.18 26.51 0.77
CA GLU A 35 -4.34 26.52 1.97
C GLU A 35 -4.67 27.73 2.87
N ALA A 36 -4.57 27.51 4.18
CA ALA A 36 -4.82 28.53 5.20
C ALA A 36 -3.55 28.92 5.94
N ILE A 37 -3.55 30.12 6.52
CA ILE A 37 -2.46 30.58 7.38
C ILE A 37 -2.60 30.00 8.79
N PHE A 38 -1.47 29.72 9.44
CA PHE A 38 -1.40 29.43 10.87
C PHE A 38 -0.24 30.22 11.48
N LEU A 39 -0.53 31.08 12.45
CA LEU A 39 0.47 31.83 13.20
C LEU A 39 0.17 31.68 14.70
N ALA A 40 1.21 31.36 15.46
CA ALA A 40 1.11 31.10 16.88
C ALA A 40 2.14 31.92 17.64
N HIS A 41 1.72 32.59 18.71
CA HIS A 41 2.58 33.36 19.59
C HIS A 41 2.12 33.21 21.03
N GLY A 42 3.06 32.93 21.93
CA GLY A 42 2.78 32.81 23.35
C GLY A 42 3.81 31.95 24.09
N PRO A 43 3.70 31.85 25.43
CA PRO A 43 4.68 31.16 26.26
C PRO A 43 4.76 29.64 26.00
N GLY A 44 3.70 29.03 25.45
CA GLY A 44 3.70 27.60 25.09
C GLY A 44 4.41 27.28 23.77
N PHE A 45 4.54 28.26 22.87
CA PHE A 45 5.10 28.07 21.53
C PHE A 45 6.58 28.42 21.47
N LYS A 46 7.33 27.72 20.62
CA LYS A 46 8.70 28.09 20.26
C LYS A 46 8.72 29.45 19.56
N GLU A 47 9.80 30.20 19.76
CA GLU A 47 9.97 31.53 19.15
C GLU A 47 10.79 31.43 17.87
N LYS A 48 10.48 32.31 16.89
CA LYS A 48 11.21 32.41 15.61
C LYS A 48 11.36 31.06 14.90
N ASN A 49 10.30 30.26 14.94
CA ASN A 49 10.28 28.91 14.42
C ASN A 49 9.25 28.81 13.28
N GLU A 50 9.71 28.40 12.10
CA GLU A 50 8.87 28.03 10.96
C GLU A 50 8.76 26.50 10.93
N VAL A 51 7.57 25.99 10.64
CA VAL A 51 7.29 24.55 10.55
C VAL A 51 6.71 24.22 9.19
N THR A 52 6.79 22.96 8.78
CA THR A 52 6.14 22.48 7.55
C THR A 52 4.62 22.58 7.67
N SER A 53 3.92 22.44 6.54
CA SER A 53 2.46 22.35 6.53
C SER A 53 1.98 21.18 7.41
N PHE A 54 0.81 21.38 8.00
CA PHE A 54 0.08 20.38 8.77
C PHE A 54 -1.43 20.64 8.59
N GLU A 55 -2.25 19.66 8.92
CA GLU A 55 -3.70 19.76 8.73
C GLU A 55 -4.38 20.43 9.92
N ASN A 56 -5.44 21.19 9.65
CA ASN A 56 -6.18 21.92 10.68
C ASN A 56 -6.84 21.02 11.74
N ILE A 57 -7.07 19.74 11.43
CA ILE A 57 -7.60 18.74 12.38
C ILE A 57 -6.68 18.54 13.59
N GLU A 58 -5.38 18.84 13.48
CA GLU A 58 -4.40 18.72 14.56
C GLU A 58 -4.52 19.84 15.61
N VAL A 59 -5.15 20.97 15.25
CA VAL A 59 -5.24 22.15 16.11
C VAL A 59 -6.05 21.89 17.38
N TYR A 60 -7.05 20.99 17.34
CA TYR A 60 -7.83 20.66 18.53
C TYR A 60 -6.97 20.03 19.64
N ASN A 61 -6.15 19.04 19.30
CA ASN A 61 -5.22 18.42 20.26
C ASN A 61 -4.22 19.45 20.81
N LEU A 62 -3.68 20.31 19.93
CA LEU A 62 -2.77 21.39 20.32
C LEU A 62 -3.42 22.38 21.32
N MET A 63 -4.68 22.76 21.11
CA MET A 63 -5.42 23.61 22.05
C MET A 63 -5.62 22.91 23.40
N CYS A 64 -5.98 21.62 23.39
CA CYS A 64 -6.10 20.84 24.62
C CYS A 64 -4.77 20.78 25.38
N ASP A 65 -3.65 20.58 24.69
CA ASP A 65 -2.31 20.56 25.30
C ASP A 65 -1.96 21.90 25.96
N LEU A 66 -2.21 23.01 25.28
CA LEU A 66 -1.98 24.36 25.81
C LEU A 66 -2.85 24.67 27.04
N LEU A 67 -4.06 24.12 27.09
CA LEU A 67 -5.01 24.27 28.19
C LEU A 67 -4.90 23.17 29.26
N LYS A 68 -3.99 22.20 29.08
CA LYS A 68 -3.80 21.02 29.96
C LYS A 68 -5.07 20.18 30.12
N LEU A 69 -5.81 20.01 29.03
CA LEU A 69 -7.03 19.22 28.96
C LEU A 69 -6.77 17.87 28.32
N LYS A 70 -7.53 16.86 28.73
CA LYS A 70 -7.64 15.60 27.99
C LYS A 70 -8.57 15.83 26.78
N PRO A 71 -8.10 15.68 25.54
CA PRO A 71 -8.97 15.84 24.36
C PRO A 71 -10.05 14.77 24.31
N ALA A 72 -11.21 15.11 23.75
CA ALA A 72 -12.19 14.11 23.31
C ALA A 72 -11.65 13.32 22.09
N PRO A 73 -12.18 12.13 21.78
CA PRO A 73 -11.82 11.41 20.56
C PRO A 73 -12.00 12.30 19.32
N ASN A 74 -10.97 12.35 18.48
CA ASN A 74 -10.91 13.18 17.29
C ASN A 74 -9.95 12.57 16.25
N ASN A 75 -9.91 13.12 15.04
CA ASN A 75 -9.10 12.58 13.93
C ASN A 75 -7.63 13.04 13.94
N GLY A 76 -7.26 13.99 14.79
CA GLY A 76 -5.89 14.47 14.89
C GLY A 76 -4.97 13.46 15.57
N THR A 77 -3.70 13.42 15.14
CA THR A 77 -2.67 12.54 15.73
C THR A 77 -1.99 13.23 16.91
N HIS A 78 -2.50 12.98 18.13
CA HIS A 78 -2.01 13.66 19.34
C HIS A 78 -0.49 13.49 19.54
N GLY A 79 0.23 14.62 19.59
CA GLY A 79 1.69 14.68 19.69
C GLY A 79 2.40 15.02 18.36
N SER A 80 1.71 14.96 17.22
CA SER A 80 2.25 15.34 15.89
C SER A 80 2.83 16.77 15.88
N LEU A 81 2.14 17.70 16.56
CA LEU A 81 2.52 19.11 16.67
C LEU A 81 3.43 19.44 17.87
N ASN A 82 3.99 18.45 18.56
CA ASN A 82 4.90 18.68 19.69
C ASN A 82 6.12 19.53 19.30
N HIS A 83 6.53 19.48 18.03
CA HIS A 83 7.64 20.27 17.51
C HIS A 83 7.37 21.79 17.50
N LEU A 84 6.11 22.25 17.63
CA LEU A 84 5.74 23.66 17.79
C LEU A 84 5.90 24.15 19.24
N LEU A 85 5.86 23.25 20.22
CA LEU A 85 5.74 23.57 21.64
C LEU A 85 7.11 23.65 22.32
N LYS A 86 7.29 24.61 23.24
CA LYS A 86 8.49 24.69 24.10
C LYS A 86 8.55 23.52 25.08
N ASN A 87 7.42 23.19 25.69
CA ASN A 87 7.25 22.09 26.63
C ASN A 87 6.00 21.29 26.24
N PRO A 88 6.12 20.21 25.46
CA PRO A 88 4.98 19.37 25.09
C PRO A 88 4.25 18.84 26.32
N PHE A 89 2.94 19.05 26.39
CA PHE A 89 2.12 18.57 27.51
C PHE A 89 1.86 17.06 27.42
N TYR A 90 1.67 16.56 26.20
CA TYR A 90 1.43 15.15 25.91
C TYR A 90 2.66 14.51 25.26
N ASN A 91 3.01 13.31 25.73
CA ASN A 91 4.05 12.48 25.12
C ASN A 91 3.38 11.26 24.44
N PRO A 92 3.45 11.12 23.11
CA PRO A 92 2.80 10.01 22.42
C PRO A 92 3.39 8.68 22.85
N SER A 93 2.54 7.66 22.94
CA SER A 93 2.93 6.29 23.24
C SER A 93 2.73 5.41 22.01
N PRO A 94 3.68 4.51 21.67
CA PRO A 94 3.49 3.56 20.58
C PRO A 94 2.25 2.70 20.80
N ALA A 95 1.48 2.48 19.73
CA ALA A 95 0.37 1.53 19.77
C ALA A 95 0.91 0.11 20.01
N LYS A 96 0.28 -0.61 20.94
CA LYS A 96 0.61 -2.01 21.22
C LYS A 96 0.01 -2.89 20.15
N GLU A 97 0.81 -3.77 19.57
CA GLU A 97 0.33 -4.81 18.68
C GLU A 97 -0.76 -5.65 19.38
N GLN A 98 -1.87 -5.88 18.69
CA GLN A 98 -3.01 -6.66 19.22
C GLN A 98 -3.02 -8.09 18.71
N SER A 99 -2.44 -8.33 17.53
CA SER A 99 -2.31 -9.66 16.92
C SER A 99 -0.84 -9.93 16.67
N SER A 100 -0.28 -10.94 17.33
CA SER A 100 1.09 -11.40 17.06
C SER A 100 1.13 -12.41 15.92
N PRO A 101 2.26 -12.53 15.19
CA PRO A 101 2.37 -13.51 14.11
C PRO A 101 2.23 -14.95 14.59
N LEU A 102 1.49 -15.74 13.82
CA LEU A 102 1.42 -17.19 13.88
C LEU A 102 2.58 -17.81 13.07
N LEU A 103 2.72 -19.14 13.17
CA LEU A 103 3.65 -19.92 12.36
C LEU A 103 2.96 -20.43 11.09
N CYS A 104 3.65 -20.33 9.96
CA CYS A 104 3.31 -20.99 8.71
C CYS A 104 4.44 -21.96 8.36
N ASP A 105 4.32 -23.17 8.89
CA ASP A 105 5.38 -24.18 8.82
C ASP A 105 5.55 -24.72 7.40
N PHE A 106 6.80 -25.00 7.04
CA PHE A 106 7.11 -25.58 5.74
C PHE A 106 6.57 -27.02 5.65
N GLY A 107 5.78 -27.29 4.61
CA GLY A 107 5.15 -28.59 4.39
C GLY A 107 5.54 -29.27 3.08
N PRO A 108 5.07 -30.52 2.87
CA PRO A 108 5.21 -31.20 1.58
C PRO A 108 4.24 -30.63 0.53
N VAL A 109 4.54 -30.85 -0.74
CA VAL A 109 3.59 -30.58 -1.83
C VAL A 109 2.39 -31.54 -1.70
N PRO A 110 1.14 -31.04 -1.74
CA PRO A 110 -0.05 -31.89 -1.72
C PRO A 110 -0.04 -32.93 -2.85
N SER A 111 -0.48 -34.15 -2.55
CA SER A 111 -0.60 -35.24 -3.53
C SER A 111 -1.98 -35.91 -3.39
N PRO A 112 -2.89 -35.76 -4.38
CA PRO A 112 -2.75 -34.98 -5.61
C PRO A 112 -2.81 -33.46 -5.37
N ASP A 113 -2.13 -32.69 -6.22
CA ASP A 113 -2.31 -31.23 -6.29
C ASP A 113 -3.61 -30.90 -7.04
N LEU A 114 -4.58 -30.32 -6.30
CA LEU A 114 -5.90 -29.93 -6.80
C LEU A 114 -6.04 -28.41 -7.00
N SER A 115 -4.94 -27.66 -6.90
CA SER A 115 -4.96 -26.19 -7.06
C SER A 115 -5.26 -25.77 -8.50
N GLY A 116 -5.01 -26.65 -9.48
CA GLY A 116 -5.02 -26.35 -10.91
C GLY A 116 -3.91 -25.41 -11.35
N CYS A 117 -2.95 -25.12 -10.48
CA CYS A 117 -1.78 -24.33 -10.80
C CYS A 117 -0.82 -25.10 -11.70
N LYS A 118 -0.12 -24.38 -12.59
CA LYS A 118 0.85 -24.95 -13.51
C LYS A 118 2.06 -24.04 -13.64
N CYS A 119 3.24 -24.65 -13.60
CA CYS A 119 4.49 -23.98 -13.94
C CYS A 119 5.45 -25.01 -14.54
N SER A 120 5.40 -25.17 -15.87
CA SER A 120 6.16 -26.20 -16.60
C SER A 120 7.66 -25.90 -16.72
N SER A 121 8.10 -24.69 -16.38
CA SER A 121 9.51 -24.29 -16.44
C SER A 121 10.33 -24.78 -15.24
N ILE A 122 9.69 -25.26 -14.18
CA ILE A 122 10.35 -25.81 -12.98
C ILE A 122 10.77 -27.25 -13.26
N THR A 123 12.07 -27.52 -13.15
CA THR A 123 12.64 -28.86 -13.31
C THR A 123 12.69 -29.65 -12.01
N ASP A 124 12.97 -28.97 -10.89
CA ASP A 124 13.02 -29.54 -9.54
C ASP A 124 12.16 -28.69 -8.60
N LEU A 125 10.94 -29.16 -8.35
CA LEU A 125 9.94 -28.44 -7.55
C LEU A 125 10.33 -28.37 -6.07
N GLU A 126 10.97 -29.41 -5.54
CA GLU A 126 11.35 -29.45 -4.13
C GLU A 126 12.49 -28.45 -3.88
N ALA A 127 13.52 -28.45 -4.73
CA ALA A 127 14.62 -27.47 -4.64
C ALA A 127 14.13 -26.03 -4.78
N VAL A 128 13.16 -25.76 -5.66
CA VAL A 128 12.55 -24.42 -5.79
C VAL A 128 11.75 -24.05 -4.54
N ASN A 129 10.97 -24.97 -3.96
CA ASN A 129 10.23 -24.70 -2.73
C ASN A 129 11.15 -24.51 -1.52
N GLN A 130 12.29 -25.19 -1.44
CA GLN A 130 13.27 -24.98 -0.34
C GLN A 130 13.78 -23.53 -0.26
N ARG A 131 13.72 -22.75 -1.35
CA ARG A 131 14.06 -21.31 -1.32
C ARG A 131 13.11 -20.49 -0.44
N LEU A 132 11.89 -20.98 -0.22
CA LEU A 132 10.90 -20.38 0.69
C LEU A 132 11.15 -20.74 2.17
N ASN A 133 12.10 -21.64 2.43
CA ASN A 133 12.49 -22.11 3.76
C ASN A 133 13.85 -21.55 4.18
N LEU A 134 13.91 -20.22 4.33
CA LEU A 134 15.15 -19.53 4.69
C LEU A 134 15.64 -19.92 6.09
N ASN A 135 16.96 -20.06 6.23
CA ASN A 135 17.60 -20.19 7.54
C ASN A 135 17.58 -18.84 8.30
N ASP A 136 17.89 -18.86 9.60
CA ASP A 136 17.77 -17.68 10.47
C ASP A 136 18.68 -16.52 10.06
N GLN A 137 19.86 -16.81 9.51
CA GLN A 137 20.77 -15.79 8.99
C GLN A 137 20.19 -15.09 7.76
N ALA A 138 19.62 -15.86 6.83
CA ALA A 138 18.98 -15.34 5.64
C ALA A 138 17.69 -14.55 5.99
N LYS A 139 16.92 -15.00 6.99
CA LYS A 139 15.78 -14.25 7.53
C LYS A 139 16.20 -12.91 8.13
N THR A 140 17.25 -12.91 8.94
CA THR A 140 17.79 -11.67 9.55
C THR A 140 18.24 -10.67 8.47
N GLN A 141 18.92 -11.18 7.43
CA GLN A 141 19.36 -10.34 6.31
C GLN A 141 18.16 -9.78 5.52
N CYS A 142 17.17 -10.62 5.18
CA CYS A 142 16.03 -10.15 4.42
C CYS A 142 15.14 -9.18 5.23
N GLU A 143 15.06 -9.32 6.55
CA GLU A 143 14.40 -8.34 7.43
C GLU A 143 15.13 -7.00 7.44
N ALA A 144 16.46 -7.00 7.54
CA ALA A 144 17.25 -5.77 7.48
C ALA A 144 17.10 -5.05 6.13
N ASP A 145 17.01 -5.80 5.03
CA ASP A 145 16.92 -5.24 3.69
C ASP A 145 15.49 -4.81 3.32
N ASN A 146 14.46 -5.58 3.69
CA ASN A 146 13.09 -5.38 3.22
C ASN A 146 12.15 -4.81 4.29
N LEU A 147 12.54 -4.79 5.56
CA LEU A 147 11.84 -4.15 6.68
C LEU A 147 12.78 -3.22 7.47
N PRO A 148 13.50 -2.27 6.82
CA PRO A 148 14.50 -1.43 7.47
C PRO A 148 13.93 -0.52 8.57
N TYR A 149 12.61 -0.33 8.60
CA TYR A 149 11.89 0.51 9.58
C TYR A 149 11.14 -0.32 10.63
N GLY A 150 11.39 -1.63 10.65
CA GLY A 150 10.62 -2.59 11.44
C GLY A 150 9.37 -3.08 10.71
N ARG A 151 8.86 -4.23 11.15
CA ARG A 151 7.62 -4.79 10.61
C ARG A 151 6.41 -3.96 11.05
N PRO A 152 5.37 -3.82 10.20
CA PRO A 152 4.09 -3.30 10.63
C PRO A 152 3.54 -4.11 11.81
N HIS A 153 3.12 -3.41 12.86
CA HIS A 153 2.36 -4.01 13.95
C HIS A 153 0.89 -4.14 13.56
N VAL A 154 0.27 -5.28 13.85
CA VAL A 154 -1.13 -5.52 13.48
C VAL A 154 -2.04 -5.18 14.67
N LEU A 155 -2.76 -4.06 14.54
CA LEU A 155 -3.71 -3.57 15.56
C LEU A 155 -5.11 -4.17 15.41
N GLN A 156 -5.46 -4.65 14.21
CA GLN A 156 -6.68 -5.41 13.95
C GLN A 156 -6.56 -6.83 14.54
N HIS A 157 -7.67 -7.42 14.98
CA HIS A 157 -7.71 -8.84 15.30
C HIS A 157 -7.64 -9.67 14.01
N SER A 158 -6.47 -10.25 13.72
CA SER A 158 -6.19 -11.01 12.50
C SER A 158 -5.31 -12.20 12.80
N LYS A 159 -5.57 -13.33 12.14
CA LYS A 159 -4.71 -14.53 12.16
C LYS A 159 -3.79 -14.49 10.96
N TYR A 160 -2.56 -14.07 11.18
CA TYR A 160 -1.57 -13.95 10.11
C TYR A 160 -0.24 -14.59 10.51
N CYS A 161 0.58 -14.93 9.54
CA CYS A 161 1.95 -15.41 9.74
C CYS A 161 2.92 -14.61 8.87
N LEU A 162 4.20 -14.61 9.23
CA LEU A 162 5.25 -13.98 8.43
C LEU A 162 5.81 -14.98 7.42
N LEU A 163 5.80 -14.60 6.15
CA LEU A 163 6.46 -15.32 5.08
C LEU A 163 7.70 -14.54 4.68
N HIS A 164 8.86 -15.13 4.95
CA HIS A 164 10.15 -14.58 4.55
C HIS A 164 10.58 -15.15 3.20
N GLN A 165 10.97 -14.26 2.30
CA GLN A 165 11.67 -14.55 1.06
C GLN A 165 12.91 -13.66 0.99
N THR A 166 13.82 -13.95 0.06
CA THR A 166 15.07 -13.19 -0.07
C THR A 166 14.80 -11.73 -0.45
N LYS A 167 13.83 -11.49 -1.33
CA LYS A 167 13.56 -10.16 -1.92
C LYS A 167 12.33 -9.45 -1.39
N TYR A 168 11.50 -10.12 -0.60
CA TYR A 168 10.33 -9.52 0.02
C TYR A 168 9.95 -10.30 1.28
N ILE A 169 9.15 -9.66 2.13
CA ILE A 169 8.53 -10.26 3.30
C ILE A 169 7.05 -9.92 3.26
N SER A 170 6.19 -10.84 3.66
CA SER A 170 4.75 -10.57 3.73
C SER A 170 4.11 -11.13 4.99
N ALA A 171 3.02 -10.51 5.42
CA ALA A 171 2.16 -11.03 6.49
C ALA A 171 0.91 -11.68 5.88
N TYR A 172 0.95 -12.99 5.63
CA TYR A 172 -0.18 -13.73 5.06
C TYR A 172 -1.28 -13.96 6.09
N SER A 173 -2.50 -13.51 5.82
CA SER A 173 -3.65 -13.73 6.71
C SER A 173 -4.60 -14.77 6.13
N GLN A 174 -4.86 -15.81 6.94
CA GLN A 174 -5.83 -16.86 6.60
C GLN A 174 -7.28 -16.35 6.67
N ASP A 175 -7.54 -15.22 7.34
CA ASP A 175 -8.89 -14.65 7.44
C ASP A 175 -9.36 -14.04 6.11
N ILE A 176 -8.42 -13.61 5.27
CA ILE A 176 -8.68 -13.03 3.94
C ILE A 176 -8.02 -13.80 2.79
N LEU A 177 -7.34 -14.92 3.08
CA LEU A 177 -6.65 -15.77 2.11
C LEU A 177 -5.57 -15.03 1.30
N MET A 178 -5.00 -13.93 1.82
CA MET A 178 -3.98 -13.13 1.14
C MET A 178 -3.13 -12.35 2.15
N PRO A 179 -2.01 -11.73 1.72
CA PRO A 179 -1.25 -10.86 2.60
C PRO A 179 -2.01 -9.62 3.06
N LEU A 180 -1.89 -9.29 4.35
CA LEU A 180 -2.26 -7.98 4.89
C LEU A 180 -1.34 -6.89 4.34
N TRP A 181 -0.05 -7.22 4.24
CA TRP A 181 0.98 -6.37 3.66
C TRP A 181 2.10 -7.21 3.06
N ASN A 182 2.82 -6.61 2.11
CA ASN A 182 4.01 -7.12 1.46
C ASN A 182 5.04 -5.99 1.42
N SER A 183 6.28 -6.25 1.83
CA SER A 183 7.36 -5.27 1.89
C SER A 183 8.62 -5.75 1.18
N TYR A 184 9.24 -4.88 0.39
CA TYR A 184 10.47 -5.14 -0.34
C TYR A 184 11.24 -3.84 -0.61
N THR A 185 12.56 -3.95 -0.81
CA THR A 185 13.38 -2.79 -1.16
C THR A 185 13.99 -2.94 -2.55
N ILE A 186 13.79 -1.91 -3.38
CA ILE A 186 14.38 -1.79 -4.71
C ILE A 186 15.50 -0.75 -4.71
N SER A 187 16.62 -1.09 -5.34
CA SER A 187 17.78 -0.18 -5.46
C SER A 187 17.66 0.70 -6.70
N LYS A 188 18.48 1.75 -6.77
CA LYS A 188 18.55 2.67 -7.92
C LYS A 188 18.84 1.96 -9.25
N SER A 189 19.70 0.95 -9.21
CA SER A 189 20.21 0.25 -10.41
C SER A 189 19.33 -0.91 -10.85
N LEU A 190 18.05 -0.91 -10.48
CA LEU A 190 17.14 -1.98 -10.87
C LEU A 190 17.10 -2.08 -12.40
N VAL A 191 17.36 -3.28 -12.91
CA VAL A 191 17.27 -3.54 -14.36
C VAL A 191 15.82 -3.29 -14.75
N LYS A 192 15.59 -2.30 -15.63
CA LYS A 192 14.24 -2.05 -16.15
C LYS A 192 13.69 -3.37 -16.69
N PRO A 193 12.46 -3.77 -16.30
CA PRO A 193 11.83 -4.95 -16.88
C PRO A 193 11.89 -4.85 -18.41
N THR A 194 12.58 -5.79 -19.05
CA THR A 194 12.77 -5.80 -20.52
C THR A 194 11.55 -6.38 -21.25
N SER A 195 10.59 -6.93 -20.50
CA SER A 195 9.35 -7.50 -21.01
C SER A 195 8.17 -7.18 -20.06
N VAL A 196 6.95 -7.31 -20.59
CA VAL A 196 5.72 -7.42 -19.78
C VAL A 196 5.93 -8.52 -18.73
N PRO A 197 5.43 -8.35 -17.49
CA PRO A 197 5.54 -9.41 -16.49
C PRO A 197 5.07 -10.73 -17.06
N PRO A 198 5.79 -11.85 -16.83
CA PRO A 198 5.24 -13.15 -17.17
C PRO A 198 3.90 -13.24 -16.47
N SER A 199 2.88 -13.51 -17.27
CA SER A 199 1.52 -13.51 -16.78
C SER A 199 1.42 -14.59 -15.68
N ALA A 200 0.56 -14.37 -14.68
CA ALA A 200 0.22 -15.43 -13.72
C ALA A 200 -0.24 -16.73 -14.42
N SER A 201 -0.67 -16.65 -15.68
CA SER A 201 -1.03 -17.78 -16.53
C SER A 201 0.14 -18.61 -17.07
N ASP A 202 1.37 -18.10 -17.08
CA ASP A 202 2.53 -18.84 -17.61
C ASP A 202 3.19 -19.74 -16.57
N CYS A 203 3.28 -19.26 -15.33
CA CYS A 203 3.84 -20.01 -14.21
C CYS A 203 3.26 -19.48 -12.88
N LEU A 204 2.53 -20.34 -12.18
CA LEU A 204 2.09 -20.12 -10.80
C LEU A 204 2.01 -21.47 -10.08
N ARG A 205 2.31 -21.50 -8.78
CA ARG A 205 2.19 -22.70 -7.93
C ARG A 205 1.67 -22.35 -6.54
N LEU A 206 1.17 -23.36 -5.82
CA LEU A 206 0.82 -23.21 -4.42
C LEU A 206 2.05 -22.95 -3.53
N ASP A 207 1.87 -22.22 -2.43
CA ASP A 207 2.88 -22.09 -1.38
C ASP A 207 2.73 -23.23 -0.38
N VAL A 208 3.75 -24.08 -0.25
CA VAL A 208 3.75 -25.26 0.64
C VAL A 208 3.73 -24.91 2.13
N ARG A 209 3.91 -23.63 2.50
CA ARG A 209 3.81 -23.15 3.87
C ARG A 209 2.37 -22.82 4.30
N ILE A 210 1.45 -22.70 3.33
CA ILE A 210 0.06 -22.34 3.59
C ILE A 210 -0.83 -23.57 3.44
N PRO A 211 -1.69 -23.89 4.43
CA PRO A 211 -2.66 -24.97 4.29
C PRO A 211 -3.57 -24.76 3.08
N ALA A 212 -3.88 -25.83 2.34
CA ALA A 212 -4.71 -25.76 1.13
C ALA A 212 -6.10 -25.14 1.38
N ALA A 213 -6.71 -25.40 2.54
CA ALA A 213 -8.01 -24.83 2.92
C ALA A 213 -7.97 -23.32 3.22
N GLN A 214 -6.77 -22.77 3.42
CA GLN A 214 -6.50 -21.36 3.73
C GLN A 214 -5.76 -20.66 2.59
N SER A 215 -5.67 -21.32 1.43
CA SER A 215 -4.96 -20.82 0.25
C SER A 215 -5.95 -20.43 -0.83
N GLN A 216 -5.60 -19.42 -1.62
CA GLN A 216 -6.16 -19.27 -2.95
C GLN A 216 -5.55 -20.30 -3.90
N THR A 217 -6.32 -20.73 -4.89
CA THR A 217 -5.88 -21.68 -5.91
C THR A 217 -6.00 -21.07 -7.31
N CYS A 218 -5.22 -21.55 -8.26
CA CYS A 218 -5.32 -21.08 -9.65
C CYS A 218 -6.70 -21.38 -10.25
N SER A 219 -7.34 -22.48 -9.85
CA SER A 219 -8.70 -22.83 -10.24
C SER A 219 -9.77 -21.88 -9.66
N ASN A 220 -9.45 -21.07 -8.65
CA ASN A 220 -10.36 -20.01 -8.20
C ASN A 220 -10.50 -18.88 -9.22
N TYR A 221 -9.53 -18.73 -10.14
CA TYR A 221 -9.46 -17.65 -11.12
C TYR A 221 -9.77 -18.18 -12.52
N GLN A 222 -11.05 -18.39 -12.80
CA GLN A 222 -11.49 -18.88 -14.11
C GLN A 222 -11.32 -17.80 -15.21
N PRO A 223 -11.05 -18.19 -16.48
CA PRO A 223 -10.71 -17.23 -17.54
C PRO A 223 -11.77 -16.16 -17.86
N ASP A 224 -13.04 -16.50 -17.63
CA ASP A 224 -14.23 -15.69 -17.89
C ASP A 224 -14.48 -14.61 -16.82
N LEU A 225 -13.76 -14.64 -15.69
CA LEU A 225 -13.91 -13.66 -14.63
C LEU A 225 -13.36 -12.28 -15.05
N THR A 226 -13.94 -11.22 -14.49
CA THR A 226 -13.43 -9.84 -14.59
C THR A 226 -12.24 -9.58 -13.66
N ILE A 227 -11.87 -10.57 -12.86
CA ILE A 227 -10.81 -10.53 -11.85
C ILE A 227 -9.72 -11.52 -12.23
N THR A 228 -8.48 -11.10 -12.05
CA THR A 228 -7.27 -11.89 -12.29
C THR A 228 -6.35 -11.81 -11.07
N PRO A 229 -5.47 -12.80 -10.86
CA PRO A 229 -4.41 -12.68 -9.87
C PRO A 229 -3.48 -11.50 -10.21
N GLY A 230 -3.34 -10.55 -9.30
CA GLY A 230 -2.27 -9.55 -9.30
C GLY A 230 -1.23 -9.89 -8.24
N PHE A 231 0.04 -9.51 -8.46
CA PHE A 231 1.12 -9.76 -7.50
C PHE A 231 1.38 -8.52 -6.64
N LEU A 232 1.57 -8.72 -5.32
CA LEU A 232 1.98 -7.63 -4.43
C LEU A 232 3.48 -7.35 -4.55
N TYR A 233 4.32 -8.38 -4.47
CA TYR A 233 5.73 -8.29 -4.89
C TYR A 233 5.83 -8.64 -6.39
N PRO A 234 6.26 -7.71 -7.27
CA PRO A 234 6.33 -7.95 -8.70
C PRO A 234 7.41 -8.99 -9.06
N PRO A 235 7.07 -10.08 -9.78
CA PRO A 235 8.05 -11.07 -10.23
C PRO A 235 9.17 -10.48 -11.11
N ASP A 236 8.93 -9.35 -11.76
CA ASP A 236 9.87 -8.68 -12.67
C ASP A 236 11.07 -8.03 -11.97
N PHE A 237 10.97 -7.83 -10.67
CA PHE A 237 12.06 -7.24 -9.88
C PHE A 237 13.04 -8.30 -9.36
N SER A 238 12.66 -9.57 -9.42
CA SER A 238 13.59 -10.69 -9.22
C SER A 238 14.47 -10.86 -10.45
N SER A 239 15.73 -11.24 -10.24
CA SER A 239 16.59 -11.65 -11.35
C SER A 239 16.00 -12.86 -12.08
N SER A 240 16.16 -12.91 -13.40
CA SER A 240 15.68 -14.04 -14.22
C SER A 240 16.26 -15.36 -13.71
N GLY A 241 15.42 -16.39 -13.56
CA GLY A 241 15.83 -17.71 -13.08
C GLY A 241 15.20 -18.08 -11.73
N PRO A 242 15.93 -18.77 -10.82
CA PRO A 242 15.35 -19.32 -9.61
C PRO A 242 14.67 -18.31 -8.68
N GLU A 243 15.12 -17.05 -8.67
CA GLU A 243 14.60 -15.99 -7.81
C GLU A 243 13.20 -15.51 -8.22
N GLN A 244 12.86 -15.63 -9.51
CA GLN A 244 11.53 -15.28 -9.99
C GLN A 244 10.46 -16.25 -9.44
N TYR A 245 10.82 -17.52 -9.21
CA TYR A 245 9.90 -18.49 -8.61
C TYR A 245 9.51 -18.15 -7.17
N ASP A 246 10.29 -17.35 -6.44
CA ASP A 246 9.92 -16.96 -5.08
C ASP A 246 8.70 -16.01 -5.07
N ALA A 247 8.44 -15.32 -6.18
CA ALA A 247 7.30 -14.43 -6.37
C ALA A 247 6.08 -15.13 -7.00
N LEU A 248 6.31 -16.17 -7.80
CA LEU A 248 5.29 -16.91 -8.55
C LEU A 248 4.61 -17.99 -7.67
N ILE A 249 4.02 -17.56 -6.56
CA ILE A 249 3.31 -18.40 -5.58
C ILE A 249 1.95 -17.82 -5.20
N THR A 250 0.99 -18.68 -4.83
CA THR A 250 -0.38 -18.26 -4.47
C THR A 250 -0.46 -17.43 -3.19
N SER A 251 0.59 -17.39 -2.36
CA SER A 251 0.65 -16.52 -1.19
C SER A 251 1.04 -15.08 -1.51
N ASN A 252 1.50 -14.78 -2.73
CA ASN A 252 1.87 -13.44 -3.19
C ASN A 252 0.81 -12.80 -4.12
N ILE A 253 -0.33 -13.47 -4.33
CA ILE A 253 -1.40 -12.98 -5.20
C ILE A 253 -2.56 -12.36 -4.43
N VAL A 254 -3.20 -11.38 -5.08
CA VAL A 254 -4.40 -10.70 -4.63
C VAL A 254 -5.40 -10.58 -5.79
N PRO A 255 -6.72 -10.62 -5.55
CA PRO A 255 -7.72 -10.52 -6.61
C PRO A 255 -7.81 -9.09 -7.15
N MET A 256 -7.42 -8.88 -8.41
CA MET A 256 -7.48 -7.58 -9.06
C MET A 256 -8.43 -7.58 -10.26
N TYR A 257 -9.30 -6.58 -10.37
CA TYR A 257 -10.06 -6.31 -11.59
C TYR A 257 -9.10 -6.14 -12.78
N LYS A 258 -9.45 -6.72 -13.92
CA LYS A 258 -8.64 -6.67 -15.16
C LYS A 258 -8.28 -5.22 -15.57
N GLU A 259 -9.20 -4.28 -15.38
CA GLU A 259 -8.92 -2.86 -15.67
C GLU A 259 -8.00 -2.21 -14.64
N PHE A 260 -8.05 -2.64 -13.38
CA PHE A 260 -7.12 -2.19 -12.35
C PHE A 260 -5.71 -2.77 -12.56
N THR A 261 -5.56 -4.01 -13.05
CA THR A 261 -4.23 -4.58 -13.32
C THR A 261 -3.48 -3.78 -14.38
N ARG A 262 -4.17 -3.09 -15.30
CA ARG A 262 -3.55 -2.16 -16.24
C ARG A 262 -2.84 -1.01 -15.52
N LEU A 263 -3.49 -0.40 -14.54
CA LEU A 263 -2.91 0.64 -13.67
C LEU A 263 -1.75 0.04 -12.86
N TRP A 264 -2.00 -1.07 -12.16
CA TRP A 264 -1.04 -1.72 -11.28
C TRP A 264 0.24 -2.15 -12.00
N ASN A 265 0.11 -2.75 -13.19
CA ASN A 265 1.24 -3.20 -13.99
C ASN A 265 2.03 -2.02 -14.56
N TYR A 266 1.36 -0.95 -14.99
CA TYR A 266 2.07 0.26 -15.44
C TYR A 266 2.84 0.93 -14.30
N PHE A 267 2.24 0.98 -13.10
CA PHE A 267 2.93 1.48 -11.91
C PHE A 267 4.21 0.69 -11.63
N HIS A 268 4.14 -0.65 -11.54
CA HIS A 268 5.31 -1.47 -11.24
C HIS A 268 6.34 -1.53 -12.37
N SER A 269 5.91 -1.59 -13.64
CA SER A 269 6.84 -1.71 -14.76
C SER A 269 7.49 -0.38 -15.15
N THR A 270 6.82 0.76 -14.91
CA THR A 270 7.23 2.07 -15.44
C THR A 270 7.47 3.12 -14.36
N LEU A 271 6.47 3.41 -13.52
CA LEU A 271 6.56 4.49 -12.53
C LEU A 271 7.49 4.15 -11.37
N LEU A 272 7.42 2.93 -10.87
CA LEU A 272 8.19 2.52 -9.70
C LEU A 272 9.70 2.46 -9.98
N PRO A 273 10.19 1.94 -11.14
CA PRO A 273 11.60 2.08 -11.53
C PRO A 273 12.04 3.54 -11.75
N LYS A 274 11.15 4.40 -12.29
CA LYS A 274 11.40 5.84 -12.43
C LYS A 274 11.62 6.47 -11.04
N TYR A 275 10.70 6.26 -10.10
CA TYR A 275 10.82 6.78 -8.74
C TYR A 275 12.03 6.21 -7.99
N ALA A 276 12.34 4.92 -8.14
CA ALA A 276 13.55 4.34 -7.54
C ALA A 276 14.84 4.95 -8.08
N THR A 277 14.87 5.28 -9.38
CA THR A 277 16.02 5.94 -10.00
C THR A 277 16.19 7.37 -9.47
N GLU A 278 15.08 8.13 -9.40
CA GLU A 278 15.03 9.52 -8.94
C GLU A 278 15.37 9.65 -7.45
N ARG A 279 15.00 8.66 -6.63
CA ARG A 279 15.10 8.70 -5.16
C ARG A 279 16.22 7.85 -4.56
N ASN A 280 17.11 7.31 -5.41
CA ASN A 280 18.23 6.46 -5.01
C ASN A 280 17.79 5.17 -4.26
N GLY A 281 16.76 4.52 -4.78
CA GLY A 281 16.12 3.35 -4.21
C GLY A 281 14.84 3.69 -3.43
N LEU A 282 13.99 2.68 -3.25
CA LEU A 282 12.75 2.76 -2.49
C LEU A 282 12.56 1.50 -1.66
N ASN A 283 12.17 1.68 -0.41
CA ASN A 283 11.42 0.64 0.29
C ASN A 283 9.95 0.79 -0.10
N VAL A 284 9.30 -0.32 -0.42
CA VAL A 284 7.92 -0.39 -0.89
C VAL A 284 7.16 -1.33 0.04
N ILE A 285 6.06 -0.84 0.61
CA ILE A 285 5.10 -1.69 1.29
C ILE A 285 3.73 -1.52 0.64
N SER A 286 3.07 -2.63 0.31
CA SER A 286 1.76 -2.63 -0.36
C SER A 286 0.84 -3.67 0.23
N GLY A 287 -0.47 -3.49 0.04
CA GLY A 287 -1.47 -4.43 0.55
C GLY A 287 -2.91 -4.04 0.20
N PRO A 288 -3.86 -4.94 0.46
CA PRO A 288 -5.29 -4.70 0.25
C PRO A 288 -5.93 -3.87 1.38
N ILE A 289 -6.97 -3.10 1.06
CA ILE A 289 -7.84 -2.42 2.02
C ILE A 289 -9.28 -2.91 1.83
N PHE A 290 -9.94 -3.20 2.96
CA PHE A 290 -11.35 -3.54 3.02
C PHE A 290 -12.07 -2.47 3.86
N ASP A 291 -12.73 -1.54 3.16
CA ASP A 291 -13.54 -0.47 3.73
C ASP A 291 -14.88 -0.40 2.96
N TYR A 292 -15.75 -1.37 3.26
CA TYR A 292 -17.07 -1.55 2.66
C TYR A 292 -18.16 -0.71 3.34
N ASN A 293 -17.86 -0.11 4.49
CA ASN A 293 -18.72 0.83 5.19
C ASN A 293 -18.35 2.31 4.93
N TYR A 294 -17.25 2.55 4.20
CA TYR A 294 -16.76 3.84 3.72
C TYR A 294 -16.57 4.85 4.87
N ASP A 295 -16.08 4.37 6.01
CA ASP A 295 -15.80 5.19 7.21
C ASP A 295 -14.32 5.58 7.35
N GLY A 296 -13.44 5.07 6.47
CA GLY A 296 -12.00 5.35 6.51
C GLY A 296 -11.23 4.55 7.56
N HIS A 297 -11.80 3.46 8.07
CA HIS A 297 -11.16 2.53 8.98
C HIS A 297 -11.15 1.11 8.42
N PHE A 298 -10.32 0.25 9.03
CA PHE A 298 -10.39 -1.18 8.72
C PHE A 298 -11.72 -1.75 9.23
N ASP A 299 -12.37 -2.53 8.38
CA ASP A 299 -13.59 -3.21 8.75
C ASP A 299 -13.34 -4.52 9.52
N SER A 300 -14.34 -4.96 10.27
CA SER A 300 -14.44 -6.36 10.67
C SER A 300 -14.70 -7.24 9.43
N TYR A 301 -14.13 -8.46 9.39
CA TYR A 301 -14.18 -9.30 8.19
C TYR A 301 -15.60 -9.71 7.75
N ASP A 302 -16.59 -9.67 8.64
CA ASP A 302 -18.01 -9.88 8.34
C ASP A 302 -18.68 -8.73 7.57
N THR A 303 -18.04 -7.55 7.54
CA THR A 303 -18.52 -6.39 6.78
C THR A 303 -18.19 -6.49 5.28
N ILE A 304 -17.30 -7.41 4.88
CA ILE A 304 -16.92 -7.61 3.48
C ILE A 304 -18.13 -8.06 2.65
N LYS A 305 -18.41 -7.32 1.56
CA LYS A 305 -19.62 -7.53 0.74
C LYS A 305 -19.36 -8.21 -0.60
N GLN A 306 -18.15 -8.16 -1.13
CA GLN A 306 -17.83 -8.72 -2.44
C GLN A 306 -16.69 -9.74 -2.35
N TYR A 307 -16.84 -10.80 -3.13
CA TYR A 307 -15.94 -11.94 -3.20
C TYR A 307 -15.74 -12.34 -4.66
N VAL A 308 -14.61 -12.95 -4.97
CA VAL A 308 -14.40 -13.58 -6.28
C VAL A 308 -15.48 -14.64 -6.48
N ASN A 309 -16.17 -14.59 -7.63
CA ASN A 309 -17.32 -15.44 -7.93
C ASN A 309 -17.06 -16.92 -7.61
N ASN A 310 -18.03 -17.56 -6.95
CA ASN A 310 -17.98 -18.98 -6.52
C ASN A 310 -16.86 -19.31 -5.52
N THR A 311 -16.31 -18.31 -4.82
CA THR A 311 -15.28 -18.50 -3.79
C THR A 311 -15.59 -17.69 -2.54
N LYS A 312 -14.72 -17.80 -1.52
CA LYS A 312 -14.70 -16.92 -0.34
C LYS A 312 -13.53 -15.94 -0.36
N ILE A 313 -12.89 -15.73 -1.51
CA ILE A 313 -11.76 -14.81 -1.63
C ILE A 313 -12.33 -13.38 -1.64
N PRO A 314 -12.06 -12.56 -0.63
CA PRO A 314 -12.64 -11.23 -0.53
C PRO A 314 -12.02 -10.29 -1.57
N ILE A 315 -12.82 -9.39 -2.13
CA ILE A 315 -12.34 -8.38 -3.08
C ILE A 315 -11.97 -7.12 -2.29
N PRO A 316 -10.73 -6.62 -2.36
CA PRO A 316 -10.36 -5.36 -1.72
C PRO A 316 -11.14 -4.19 -2.33
N THR A 317 -11.47 -3.20 -1.51
CA THR A 317 -12.06 -1.93 -1.96
C THR A 317 -11.00 -0.99 -2.54
N HIS A 318 -9.79 -1.06 -1.99
CA HIS A 318 -8.63 -0.30 -2.43
C HIS A 318 -7.35 -1.15 -2.30
N TYR A 319 -6.27 -0.70 -2.93
CA TYR A 319 -4.92 -1.18 -2.67
C TYR A 319 -4.05 -0.02 -2.22
N PHE A 320 -3.31 -0.20 -1.13
CA PHE A 320 -2.35 0.81 -0.68
C PHE A 320 -0.94 0.51 -1.19
N VAL A 321 -0.16 1.57 -1.36
CA VAL A 321 1.29 1.51 -1.58
C VAL A 321 1.95 2.64 -0.82
N VAL A 322 2.92 2.34 0.05
CA VAL A 322 3.75 3.33 0.72
C VAL A 322 5.18 3.20 0.20
N LEU A 323 5.68 4.28 -0.39
CA LEU A 323 7.02 4.41 -0.92
C LEU A 323 7.88 5.22 0.04
N THR A 324 8.96 4.62 0.53
CA THR A 324 9.87 5.29 1.47
C THR A 324 11.28 5.38 0.90
N SER A 325 11.85 6.57 0.94
CA SER A 325 13.24 6.87 0.55
C SER A 325 13.85 7.89 1.51
N CYS A 326 15.00 8.47 1.15
CA CYS A 326 15.59 9.57 1.90
C CYS A 326 15.33 10.91 1.21
N GLU A 327 15.14 11.98 1.98
CA GLU A 327 15.05 13.35 1.45
C GLU A 327 16.37 13.76 0.78
N ASN A 328 17.50 13.35 1.38
CA ASN A 328 18.81 13.46 0.75
C ASN A 328 19.09 12.24 -0.15
N SER A 329 19.05 12.46 -1.47
CA SER A 329 19.25 11.41 -2.48
C SER A 329 20.67 10.84 -2.54
N THR A 330 21.62 11.31 -1.73
CA THR A 330 22.92 10.62 -1.55
C THR A 330 22.78 9.34 -0.73
N ASN A 331 21.77 9.28 0.15
CA ASN A 331 21.46 8.12 0.98
C ASN A 331 20.45 7.22 0.25
N THR A 332 20.40 5.96 0.66
CA THR A 332 19.40 4.97 0.24
C THR A 332 18.32 4.85 1.32
N PRO A 333 17.21 4.14 1.07
CA PRO A 333 16.21 3.86 2.11
C PRO A 333 16.78 3.17 3.35
N LEU A 334 17.88 2.41 3.21
CA LEU A 334 18.47 1.58 4.27
C LEU A 334 19.39 2.34 5.22
N ASN A 335 19.99 3.45 4.77
CA ASN A 335 20.95 4.23 5.56
C ASN A 335 20.49 5.68 5.80
N CYS A 336 19.21 5.96 5.54
CA CYS A 336 18.63 7.27 5.77
C CYS A 336 18.46 7.54 7.27
N PRO A 337 18.91 8.71 7.78
CA PRO A 337 18.57 9.13 9.13
C PRO A 337 17.05 9.20 9.32
N PRO A 338 16.47 8.68 10.42
CA PRO A 338 15.01 8.62 10.59
C PRO A 338 14.29 9.97 10.44
N GLY A 339 14.90 11.06 10.88
CA GLY A 339 14.35 12.42 10.73
C GLY A 339 14.42 13.01 9.32
N SER A 340 14.94 12.27 8.35
CA SER A 340 15.08 12.69 6.94
C SER A 340 14.47 11.68 5.97
N LEU A 341 13.62 10.77 6.46
CA LEU A 341 12.84 9.88 5.61
C LEU A 341 11.85 10.70 4.78
N LYS A 342 11.73 10.31 3.51
CA LYS A 342 10.77 10.85 2.56
C LYS A 342 9.76 9.78 2.23
N VAL A 343 8.47 10.08 2.42
CA VAL A 343 7.38 9.14 2.17
C VAL A 343 6.44 9.66 1.09
N LEU A 344 5.90 8.74 0.29
CA LEU A 344 4.83 8.98 -0.67
C LEU A 344 3.90 7.77 -0.61
N SER A 345 2.66 7.97 -0.19
CA SER A 345 1.68 6.88 -0.07
C SER A 345 0.51 7.09 -1.01
N PHE A 346 -0.12 5.98 -1.40
CA PHE A 346 -1.29 5.94 -2.26
C PHE A 346 -2.35 5.02 -1.66
N ILE A 347 -3.62 5.38 -1.82
CA ILE A 347 -4.78 4.50 -1.57
C ILE A 347 -5.56 4.44 -2.88
N LEU A 348 -5.33 3.39 -3.67
CA LEU A 348 -5.82 3.30 -5.05
C LEU A 348 -7.19 2.60 -5.08
N PRO A 349 -8.26 3.24 -5.58
CA PRO A 349 -9.57 2.62 -5.70
C PRO A 349 -9.56 1.39 -6.61
N HIS A 350 -10.00 0.26 -6.07
CA HIS A 350 -10.03 -1.00 -6.79
C HIS A 350 -11.33 -1.14 -7.57
N ARG A 351 -11.34 -0.61 -8.80
CA ARG A 351 -12.55 -0.51 -9.64
C ARG A 351 -12.52 -1.46 -10.85
N PRO A 352 -13.71 -1.87 -11.35
CA PRO A 352 -13.82 -2.75 -12.51
C PRO A 352 -13.59 -2.05 -13.86
N ASP A 353 -13.49 -0.72 -13.86
CA ASP A 353 -13.26 0.13 -15.03
C ASP A 353 -12.32 1.30 -14.69
N ASN A 354 -11.82 1.96 -15.74
CA ASN A 354 -10.98 3.16 -15.69
C ASN A 354 -11.76 4.42 -16.12
N SER A 355 -13.08 4.42 -15.87
CA SER A 355 -13.98 5.52 -16.25
C SER A 355 -13.66 6.83 -15.52
N GLU A 356 -13.12 6.74 -14.30
CA GLU A 356 -12.64 7.90 -13.54
C GLU A 356 -11.58 8.67 -14.34
N SER A 357 -10.74 7.95 -15.10
CA SER A 357 -9.66 8.49 -15.92
C SER A 357 -10.11 8.80 -17.35
N CYS A 358 -11.39 8.57 -17.66
CA CYS A 358 -11.93 8.60 -19.02
C CYS A 358 -11.10 7.75 -20.00
N ALA A 359 -10.51 6.64 -19.53
CA ALA A 359 -9.40 5.97 -20.22
C ALA A 359 -9.66 4.50 -20.62
N ASP A 360 -10.89 3.99 -20.48
CA ASP A 360 -11.23 2.60 -20.83
C ASP A 360 -10.81 2.22 -22.26
N LYS A 361 -10.92 3.17 -23.20
CA LYS A 361 -10.54 3.00 -24.61
C LYS A 361 -9.21 3.66 -24.99
N SER A 362 -8.50 4.23 -24.02
CA SER A 362 -7.22 4.89 -24.31
C SER A 362 -6.19 3.85 -24.74
N PRO A 363 -5.40 4.08 -25.81
CA PRO A 363 -4.34 3.17 -26.23
C PRO A 363 -3.04 3.31 -25.39
N ASN A 364 -2.92 4.38 -24.58
CA ASN A 364 -1.74 4.64 -23.76
C ASN A 364 -2.08 4.65 -22.25
N ASN A 365 -1.06 4.64 -21.41
CA ASN A 365 -1.19 4.59 -19.95
C ASN A 365 -0.69 5.87 -19.26
N LEU A 366 -0.60 7.00 -19.97
CA LEU A 366 -0.09 8.25 -19.40
C LEU A 366 -1.02 8.83 -18.31
N TRP A 367 -2.32 8.49 -18.38
CA TRP A 367 -3.33 8.84 -17.37
C TRP A 367 -3.09 8.22 -15.99
N VAL A 368 -2.25 7.17 -15.90
CA VAL A 368 -2.01 6.45 -14.64
C VAL A 368 -1.30 7.34 -13.61
N GLU A 369 -0.29 8.12 -14.02
CA GLU A 369 0.43 8.99 -13.09
C GLU A 369 -0.50 10.07 -12.50
N GLU A 370 -1.36 10.67 -13.32
CA GLU A 370 -2.39 11.62 -12.87
C GLU A 370 -3.43 10.98 -11.94
N ARG A 371 -3.94 9.80 -12.29
CA ARG A 371 -4.86 9.03 -11.44
C ARG A 371 -4.25 8.73 -10.08
N MET A 372 -2.98 8.31 -10.03
CA MET A 372 -2.33 7.99 -8.76
C MET A 372 -2.05 9.26 -7.94
N GLN A 373 -1.69 10.37 -8.58
CA GLN A 373 -1.43 11.64 -7.90
C GLN A 373 -2.66 12.15 -7.14
N THR A 374 -3.86 12.06 -7.71
CA THR A 374 -5.09 12.48 -6.98
C THR A 374 -5.51 11.52 -5.85
N HIS A 375 -4.85 10.37 -5.73
CA HIS A 375 -5.12 9.34 -4.71
C HIS A 375 -3.92 9.14 -3.78
N THR A 376 -3.11 10.19 -3.61
CA THR A 376 -2.11 10.21 -2.54
C THR A 376 -2.78 10.28 -1.17
N ALA A 377 -2.13 9.74 -0.16
CA ALA A 377 -2.64 9.70 1.19
C ALA A 377 -1.52 9.87 2.22
N ARG A 378 -1.86 10.23 3.46
CA ARG A 378 -0.90 10.19 4.58
C ARG A 378 -0.66 8.72 4.94
N VAL A 379 0.50 8.43 5.53
CA VAL A 379 0.74 7.11 6.15
C VAL A 379 -0.27 6.80 7.26
N ARG A 380 -0.92 7.83 7.81
CA ARG A 380 -1.95 7.68 8.84
C ARG A 380 -3.32 7.26 8.28
N ASP A 381 -3.58 7.55 7.01
CA ASP A 381 -4.81 7.15 6.31
C ASP A 381 -4.75 5.69 5.86
N VAL A 382 -3.54 5.22 5.49
CA VAL A 382 -3.20 3.81 5.28
C VAL A 382 -3.22 3.07 6.63
#